data_AF-A0A3S2TX12-F1
#
_entry.id   AF-A0A3S2TX12-F1
#
_cell.length_a   1.000
_cell.length_b   1.000
_cell.length_c   1.000
_cell.angle_alpha   90.00
_cell.angle_beta   90.00
_cell.angle_gamma   90.00
#
_symmetry.space_group_name_H-M   'P 1'
#
loop_
_entity.id
_entity.type
_entity.pdbx_description
1 polymer ?
#
loop_
_entity_poly.entity_id
_entity_poly.type
_entity_poly.pdbx_seq_one_letter_code
_entity_poly.pdbx_strand_id
1 'polypeptide(L)' 'MKNKIKFLRRSEDFDLTQDELATALKVSRQTIVAIENGREPSGSLMLKIGKFFNKDPREIFFTEDGACSVQVGEVDSA' A
#
# COMPACT_ATOMS: atom_id res chain seq x y z
N MET A 1 1.86 -11.46 -1.12
CA MET A 1 1.04 -10.86 -0.04
C MET A 1 -0.36 -10.52 -0.54
N LYS A 2 -1.38 -10.51 0.33
CA LYS A 2 -2.70 -9.98 -0.04
C LYS A 2 -2.74 -8.46 0.19
N ASN A 3 -3.56 -7.75 -0.59
CA ASN A 3 -3.69 -6.31 -0.49
C ASN A 3 -5.05 -5.80 -0.96
N LYS A 4 -5.38 -4.55 -0.61
CA LYS A 4 -6.61 -3.85 -1.05
C LYS A 4 -6.37 -2.79 -2.13
N ILE A 5 -5.20 -2.77 -2.78
CA ILE A 5 -4.82 -1.67 -3.70
C ILE A 5 -5.81 -1.53 -4.84
N LYS A 6 -6.17 -2.63 -5.50
CA LYS A 6 -7.13 -2.60 -6.61
C LYS A 6 -8.49 -2.07 -6.18
N PHE A 7 -8.94 -2.42 -4.98
CA PHE A 7 -10.20 -1.96 -4.41
C PHE A 7 -10.14 -0.46 -4.10
N LEU A 8 -9.12 -0.01 -3.35
CA LEU A 8 -8.93 1.41 -2.99
C LEU A 8 -8.75 2.28 -4.23
N ARG A 9 -8.01 1.81 -5.23
CA ARG A 9 -7.79 2.54 -6.48
C ARG A 9 -9.10 2.76 -7.25
N ARG A 10 -10.04 1.82 -7.18
CA ARG A 10 -11.32 1.85 -7.90
C ARG A 10 -12.49 2.33 -7.03
N SER A 11 -12.24 2.79 -5.80
CA SER A 11 -13.31 3.36 -4.98
C SER A 11 -13.70 4.74 -5.48
N GLU A 12 -14.88 5.19 -5.08
CA GLU A 12 -15.45 6.49 -5.48
C GLU A 12 -14.52 7.67 -5.15
N ASP A 13 -13.76 7.59 -4.05
CA ASP A 13 -12.81 8.63 -3.64
C ASP A 13 -11.60 8.79 -4.58
N PHE A 14 -11.24 7.76 -5.36
CA PHE A 14 -10.00 7.75 -6.15
C PHE A 14 -10.24 7.54 -7.65
N ASP A 15 -11.04 6.55 -8.05
CA ASP A 15 -11.31 6.14 -9.44
C ASP A 15 -10.11 6.25 -10.42
N LEU A 16 -8.96 5.70 -10.02
CA LEU A 16 -7.73 5.80 -10.81
C LEU A 16 -7.53 4.57 -11.70
N THR A 17 -6.82 4.76 -12.82
CA THR A 17 -6.14 3.71 -13.57
C THR A 17 -4.84 3.28 -12.88
N GLN A 18 -4.29 2.13 -13.27
CA GLN A 18 -2.99 1.68 -12.74
C GLN A 18 -1.86 2.66 -13.08
N ASP A 19 -1.96 3.35 -14.23
CA ASP A 19 -0.95 4.28 -14.70
C ASP A 19 -0.97 5.60 -13.91
N GLU A 20 -2.16 6.11 -13.58
CA GLU A 20 -2.32 7.29 -12.73
C GLU A 20 -1.80 7.03 -11.31
N LEU A 21 -2.12 5.87 -10.73
CA LEU A 21 -1.57 5.49 -9.43
C LEU A 21 -0.04 5.33 -9.48
N ALA A 22 0.48 4.76 -10.57
CA ALA A 22 1.93 4.61 -10.77
C ALA A 22 2.62 5.98 -10.85
N THR A 23 2.04 6.91 -11.60
CA THR A 23 2.50 8.29 -11.73
C THR A 23 2.50 9.01 -10.39
N ALA A 24 1.41 8.92 -9.63
CA ALA A 24 1.30 9.52 -8.30
C ALA A 24 2.35 8.98 -7.32
N LEU A 25 2.61 7.66 -7.38
CA LEU A 25 3.59 7.00 -6.53
C LEU A 25 5.02 7.06 -7.07
N LYS A 26 5.25 7.66 -8.25
CA LYS A 26 6.55 7.72 -8.96
C LYS A 26 7.18 6.34 -9.14
N VAL A 27 6.39 5.38 -9.61
CA VAL A 27 6.82 4.02 -9.95
C VAL A 27 6.34 3.64 -11.35
N SER A 28 6.80 2.52 -11.88
CA SER A 28 6.29 2.02 -13.17
C SER A 28 4.86 1.48 -13.02
N ARG A 29 4.06 1.53 -14.09
CA ARG A 29 2.76 0.83 -14.15
C ARG A 29 2.88 -0.66 -13.79
N GLN A 30 3.97 -1.30 -14.23
CA GLN A 30 4.25 -2.71 -13.93
C GLN A 30 4.45 -2.96 -12.44
N THR A 31 4.95 -1.98 -11.69
CA THR A 31 5.05 -2.05 -10.24
C THR A 31 3.66 -2.14 -9.61
N ILE A 32 2.72 -1.31 -10.05
CA ILE A 32 1.33 -1.35 -9.57
C ILE A 32 0.65 -2.66 -9.95
N VAL A 33 0.79 -3.11 -11.20
CA VAL A 33 0.27 -4.41 -11.66
C VAL A 33 0.79 -5.55 -10.78
N ALA A 34 2.09 -5.60 -10.54
CA ALA A 34 2.70 -6.65 -9.74
C ALA A 34 2.20 -6.63 -8.29
N ILE A 35 2.08 -5.45 -7.68
CA ILE A 35 1.57 -5.31 -6.31
C ILE A 35 0.10 -5.75 -6.23
N GLU A 36 -0.76 -5.32 -7.16
CA GLU A 36 -2.16 -5.77 -7.21
C GLU A 36 -2.28 -7.30 -7.34
N ASN A 37 -1.31 -7.94 -8.00
CA ASN A 37 -1.21 -9.39 -8.14
C ASN A 37 -0.40 -10.08 -7.02
N GLY A 38 -0.09 -9.36 -5.94
CA GLY A 38 0.46 -9.94 -4.72
C GLY A 38 1.97 -9.91 -4.59
N ARG A 39 2.70 -9.22 -5.47
CA ARG A 39 4.11 -8.89 -5.24
C ARG A 39 4.24 -8.05 -3.98
N GLU A 40 5.16 -8.42 -3.11
CA GLU A 40 5.50 -7.65 -1.93
C GLU A 40 6.30 -6.38 -2.32
N PRO A 41 5.79 -5.18 -2.01
CA PRO A 41 6.52 -3.94 -2.22
C PRO A 41 7.54 -3.72 -1.09
N SER A 42 8.51 -2.82 -1.32
CA SER A 42 9.41 -2.39 -0.24
C SER A 42 8.62 -1.66 0.87
N GLY A 43 9.13 -1.69 2.10
CA GLY A 43 8.52 -0.96 3.22
C GLY A 43 8.35 0.54 2.94
N SER A 44 9.30 1.17 2.24
CA SER A 44 9.20 2.56 1.80
C SER A 44 8.03 2.80 0.83
N LEU A 45 7.76 1.85 -0.07
CA LEU A 45 6.64 1.94 -1.01
C LEU A 45 5.30 1.66 -0.30
N MET A 46 5.27 0.75 0.67
CA MET A 46 4.09 0.54 1.53
C MET A 46 3.71 1.82 2.29
N LEU A 47 4.69 2.50 2.89
CA LEU A 47 4.46 3.78 3.58
C LEU A 47 3.95 4.86 2.61
N LYS A 48 4.51 4.93 1.41
CA LYS A 48 4.08 5.89 0.37
C LYS A 48 2.63 5.64 -0.06
N ILE A 49 2.28 4.38 -0.24
CA ILE A 49 0.93 3.93 -0.56
C ILE A 49 -0.04 4.26 0.58
N GLY A 50 0.33 3.98 1.83
CA GLY A 50 -0.47 4.34 3.01
C GLY A 50 -0.76 5.84 3.07
N LYS A 51 0.27 6.66 2.86
CA LYS A 51 0.12 8.12 2.78
C LYS A 51 -0.79 8.55 1.63
N PHE A 52 -0.64 7.95 0.45
CA PHE A 52 -1.46 8.27 -0.72
C PHE A 52 -2.95 8.01 -0.48
N PHE A 53 -3.28 6.86 0.11
CA PHE A 53 -4.67 6.49 0.42
C PHE A 53 -5.18 7.04 1.75
N ASN A 54 -4.37 7.81 2.48
CA ASN A 54 -4.64 8.25 3.85
C ASN A 54 -5.10 7.09 4.77
N LYS A 55 -4.38 5.96 4.71
CA LYS A 55 -4.66 4.74 5.46
C LYS A 55 -3.39 4.16 6.05
N ASP A 56 -3.53 3.44 7.16
CA ASP A 56 -2.38 2.72 7.72
C ASP A 56 -1.99 1.58 6.76
N PRO A 57 -0.70 1.39 6.42
CA PRO A 57 -0.28 0.28 5.55
C PRO A 57 -0.78 -1.09 6.01
N ARG A 58 -0.98 -1.31 7.32
CA ARG A 58 -1.52 -2.55 7.91
C ARG A 58 -3.00 -2.78 7.55
N GLU A 59 -3.74 -1.74 7.17
CA GLU A 59 -5.12 -1.85 6.68
C GLU A 59 -5.18 -2.22 5.20
N ILE A 60 -4.10 -1.91 4.47
CA ILE A 60 -3.96 -2.10 3.02
C ILE A 60 -3.35 -3.46 2.69
N PHE A 61 -2.40 -3.92 3.49
CA PHE A 61 -1.53 -5.07 3.20
C PHE A 61 -1.62 -6.13 4.31
N PHE A 62 -1.78 -7.40 3.94
CA PHE A 62 -1.99 -8.49 4.91
C PHE A 62 -1.46 -9.84 4.41
N THR A 63 -1.07 -10.70 5.35
CA THR A 63 -0.62 -12.09 5.17
C THR A 63 -1.65 -13.06 5.78
N GLU A 64 -1.56 -14.35 5.46
CA GLU A 64 -2.53 -15.34 5.96
C GLU A 64 -2.39 -15.63 7.47
N ASP A 65 -1.23 -15.32 8.08
CA ASP A 65 -0.92 -15.62 9.49
C ASP A 65 -1.29 -14.51 10.50
N GLY A 66 -2.22 -13.61 10.15
CA GLY A 66 -2.64 -12.52 11.03
C GLY A 66 -1.68 -11.32 11.00
N ALA A 67 -2.19 -10.18 11.47
CA ALA A 67 -1.67 -8.84 11.24
C ALA A 67 -0.13 -8.73 11.26
N CYS A 68 0.41 -8.01 10.27
CA CYS A 68 1.80 -7.59 10.26
C CYS A 68 2.07 -6.80 11.56
N SER A 69 2.67 -7.47 12.55
CA SER A 69 3.12 -6.88 13.80
C SER A 69 4.34 -6.03 13.48
N VAL A 70 4.09 -4.84 12.95
CA VAL A 70 5.08 -3.77 13.02
C VAL A 70 5.27 -3.54 14.52
N GLN A 71 6.40 -4.00 15.05
CA GLN A 71 6.90 -3.54 16.34
C GLN A 71 7.04 -2.01 16.20
N VAL A 72 6.02 -1.28 16.65
CA VAL A 72 6.15 0.14 16.89
C VAL A 72 7.12 0.20 18.06
N GLY A 73 8.39 0.44 17.77
CA GLY A 73 9.32 0.85 18.82
C GLY A 73 8.70 2.05 19.50
N GLU A 74 8.45 1.95 20.80
CA GLU A 74 8.18 3.08 21.67
C GLU A 74 9.21 4.16 21.36
N VAL A 75 8.79 5.22 20.69
CA VAL A 75 9.47 6.51 20.77
C VAL A 75 8.85 7.26 21.92
N ASP A 76 9.05 6.74 23.13
CA ASP A 76 8.99 7.57 24.32
C ASP A 76 10.20 8.49 24.26
N SER A 77 9.92 9.74 23.90
CA SER A 77 10.86 10.84 24.02
C SER A 77 10.12 12.04 24.60
N ALA A 78 10.63 12.43 25.77
CA ALA A 78 10.37 13.63 26.58
C ALA A 78 9.46 13.42 27.78
#